data_AF-A0A1V5TMG9-F1
#
_entry.id   AF-A0A1V5TMG9-F1
#
_cell.length_a   1.000
_cell.length_b   1.000
_cell.length_c   1.000
_cell.angle_alpha   90.00
_cell.angle_beta   90.00
_cell.angle_gamma   90.00
#
_symmetry.space_group_name_H-M   'P 1'
#
loop_
_entity.id
_entity.type
_entity.pdbx_description
1 polymer ?
#
loop_
_entity_poly.entity_id
_entity_poly.type
_entity_poly.pdbx_seq_one_letter_code
_entity_poly.pdbx_strand_id
1 'polypeptide(L)'
;MNIQKKISFFIILILFASVELNAQTRIAVLYSEFSQKSFYSDTNNYLDEFTAWEIFLMQNKIKYKVIYDEDLDSDLADDFDILILPRYNIQSTEKYSVIKNFLLSGKSVLSVNSFNSTLSSINTNELKDLFGITLKNEIFNNNLSFTQTIFASPINSFKSPASFLVSAKGKNQYVDLKRFNYSAAGFVLGTDVNSEVSSIVYGYNNSGRFVFIGYGLTDLIGGSEEYKNFELFLLDALKWLNTEVDAFPYLTINKKEQFKLLLVQYNNALSKDFIDVLIQNDFNPHILINETSQLEKIPLEKISEDQIILDLRAFNQGNKNQNIIEYLRSFEMLGELKIKSVFITSNFATSLINQIKEYGVNNFIFSDKEITGTQLNNDKSLFIFFNPAEQSLKNNSIEIIYFLPKIDCNKDIENDFLIDLKNKVNDRTVFTDISSLRDKLMLERKIKIRVQKNQNVEINVINDNLVEIKDLILFVKIDDFNIVTDSRKSILSYTTDQRNGMKKIFINKIFPRSEEKVIFNSGR
;
A
#
# COMPACT_ATOMS: atom_id res chain seq x y z
N MET A 1 -64.03 -31.35 37.36
CA MET A 1 -63.61 -30.24 36.47
C MET A 1 -62.10 -30.12 36.58
N ASN A 2 -61.33 -30.71 35.68
CA ASN A 2 -60.94 -30.24 34.35
C ASN A 2 -59.59 -29.50 34.38
N ILE A 3 -58.66 -30.06 33.59
CA ILE A 3 -57.62 -29.38 32.80
C ILE A 3 -56.22 -29.22 33.43
N GLN A 4 -55.40 -30.22 33.06
CA GLN A 4 -54.08 -30.11 32.41
C GLN A 4 -52.87 -29.49 33.14
N LYS A 5 -51.94 -30.40 33.46
CA LYS A 5 -50.48 -30.34 33.20
C LYS A 5 -49.96 -29.04 32.57
N LYS A 6 -48.95 -28.44 33.21
CA LYS A 6 -47.72 -27.97 32.53
C LYS A 6 -46.56 -27.81 33.52
N ILE A 7 -45.69 -28.81 33.46
CA ILE A 7 -44.22 -28.76 33.50
C ILE A 7 -43.64 -27.49 34.14
N SER A 8 -43.13 -27.67 35.36
CA SER A 8 -42.19 -26.76 36.01
C SER A 8 -40.86 -26.84 35.25
N PHE A 9 -40.63 -25.90 34.35
CA PHE A 9 -39.30 -25.62 33.80
C PHE A 9 -38.83 -24.32 34.43
N PHE A 10 -37.86 -24.44 35.33
CA PHE A 10 -37.15 -23.33 35.96
C PHE A 10 -36.33 -22.64 34.86
N ILE A 11 -36.93 -21.70 34.13
CA ILE A 11 -36.18 -20.71 33.34
C ILE A 11 -35.79 -19.62 34.34
N ILE A 12 -34.60 -19.78 34.90
CA ILE A 12 -33.84 -18.64 35.42
C ILE A 12 -33.56 -17.77 34.20
N LEU A 13 -34.40 -16.75 33.99
CA LEU A 13 -34.12 -15.67 33.05
C LEU A 13 -32.96 -14.87 33.65
N ILE A 14 -31.74 -15.39 33.49
CA ILE A 14 -30.56 -14.58 33.60
C ILE A 14 -30.60 -13.64 32.40
N LEU A 15 -31.21 -12.47 32.60
CA LEU A 15 -30.90 -11.27 31.85
C LEU A 15 -29.45 -10.91 32.18
N PHE A 16 -28.51 -11.70 31.66
CA PHE A 16 -27.27 -11.14 31.16
C PHE A 16 -27.72 -10.33 29.94
N ALA A 17 -28.20 -9.11 30.20
CA ALA A 17 -27.86 -8.04 29.29
C ALA A 17 -26.34 -8.12 29.19
N SER A 18 -25.88 -8.66 28.07
CA SER A 18 -24.54 -8.42 27.58
C SER A 18 -24.39 -6.91 27.56
N VAL A 19 -23.88 -6.38 28.66
CA VAL A 19 -23.21 -5.11 28.69
C VAL A 19 -21.94 -5.36 27.88
N GLU A 20 -22.09 -5.43 26.55
CA GLU A 20 -21.07 -4.90 25.68
C GLU A 20 -20.99 -3.42 26.03
N LEU A 21 -20.20 -3.11 27.05
CA LEU A 21 -19.59 -1.81 27.19
C LEU A 21 -18.55 -1.71 26.07
N ASN A 22 -19.00 -1.81 24.82
CA ASN A 22 -18.28 -1.27 23.68
C ASN A 22 -18.33 0.23 23.94
N ALA A 23 -17.29 0.77 24.60
CA ALA A 23 -17.10 2.20 24.68
C ALA A 23 -17.16 2.71 23.24
N GLN A 24 -18.29 3.34 22.90
CA GLN A 24 -18.52 3.80 21.56
C GLN A 24 -17.51 4.91 21.28
N THR A 25 -16.67 4.72 20.27
CA THR A 25 -15.64 5.69 19.87
C THR A 25 -16.22 7.09 19.77
N ARG A 26 -15.59 8.03 20.47
CA ARG A 26 -16.06 9.41 20.53
C ARG A 26 -15.31 10.21 19.47
N ILE A 27 -16.01 10.52 18.38
CA ILE A 27 -15.43 11.21 17.23
C ILE A 27 -15.87 12.67 17.26
N ALA A 28 -14.90 13.58 17.21
CA ALA A 28 -15.12 15.01 16.98
C ALA A 28 -14.82 15.35 15.52
N VAL A 29 -15.64 16.22 14.91
CA VAL A 29 -15.37 16.84 13.61
C VAL A 29 -15.29 18.34 13.82
N LEU A 30 -14.15 18.94 13.50
CA LEU A 30 -13.96 20.38 13.65
C LEU A 30 -14.64 21.15 12.51
N TYR A 31 -15.57 22.02 12.87
CA TYR A 31 -16.02 23.13 12.03
C TYR A 31 -15.22 24.39 12.39
N SER A 32 -14.35 24.83 11.49
CA SER A 32 -13.49 25.99 11.69
C SER A 32 -13.94 27.15 10.82
N GLU A 33 -14.56 28.15 11.44
CA GLU A 33 -14.88 29.41 10.76
C GLU A 33 -13.63 30.12 10.26
N PHE A 34 -12.53 30.00 11.01
CA PHE A 34 -11.24 30.57 10.60
C PHE A 34 -10.74 29.94 9.30
N SER A 35 -10.80 28.62 9.20
CA SER A 35 -10.44 27.89 7.98
C SER A 35 -11.38 28.26 6.83
N GLN A 36 -12.69 28.34 7.08
CA GLN A 36 -13.67 28.78 6.08
C GLN A 36 -13.34 30.16 5.49
N LYS A 37 -13.00 31.14 6.34
CA LYS A 37 -12.61 32.50 5.91
C LYS A 37 -11.27 32.50 5.15
N SER A 38 -10.34 31.63 5.54
CA SER A 38 -9.03 31.51 4.91
C SER A 38 -9.08 30.93 3.49
N PHE A 39 -10.07 30.08 3.19
CA PHE A 39 -10.21 29.40 1.91
C PHE A 39 -11.34 29.96 1.02
N TYR A 40 -11.89 31.14 1.35
CA TYR A 40 -13.11 31.70 0.76
C TYR A 40 -13.07 31.90 -0.77
N SER A 41 -11.89 32.01 -1.39
CA SER A 41 -11.72 32.23 -2.83
C SER A 41 -11.46 30.97 -3.66
N ASP A 42 -11.41 29.79 -3.04
CA ASP A 42 -11.14 28.55 -3.78
C ASP A 42 -12.42 27.93 -4.37
N THR A 43 -12.27 27.35 -5.55
CA THR A 43 -13.31 26.59 -6.28
C THR A 43 -13.83 25.34 -5.53
N ASN A 44 -13.27 25.04 -4.35
CA ASN A 44 -13.73 24.03 -3.42
C ASN A 44 -13.99 24.75 -2.09
N ASN A 45 -15.25 24.92 -1.69
CA ASN A 45 -15.58 25.63 -0.45
C ASN A 45 -15.27 24.74 0.76
N TYR A 46 -14.68 25.29 1.82
CA TYR A 46 -14.50 24.59 3.10
C TYR A 46 -15.81 23.95 3.59
N LEU A 47 -16.93 24.67 3.43
CA LEU A 47 -18.24 24.20 3.85
C LEU A 47 -18.67 22.93 3.10
N ASP A 48 -18.34 22.81 1.81
CA ASP A 48 -18.68 21.63 1.02
C ASP A 48 -17.89 20.41 1.51
N GLU A 49 -16.61 20.59 1.83
CA GLU A 49 -15.77 19.53 2.38
C GLU A 49 -16.25 19.10 3.77
N PHE A 50 -16.54 20.05 4.67
CA PHE A 50 -17.11 19.75 5.98
C PHE A 50 -18.44 19.00 5.86
N THR A 51 -19.33 19.47 4.99
CA THR A 51 -20.63 18.83 4.75
C THR A 51 -20.46 17.42 4.18
N ALA A 52 -19.49 17.20 3.28
CA ALA A 52 -19.19 15.87 2.76
C ALA A 52 -18.76 14.91 3.87
N TRP A 53 -17.98 15.36 4.85
CA TRP A 53 -17.61 14.58 6.03
C TRP A 53 -18.80 14.24 6.91
N GLU A 54 -19.68 15.21 7.20
CA GLU A 54 -20.91 14.94 7.95
C GLU A 54 -21.78 13.90 7.23
N ILE A 55 -22.01 14.08 5.93
CA ILE A 55 -22.80 13.14 5.12
C ILE A 55 -22.18 11.74 5.16
N PHE A 56 -20.85 11.62 4.96
CA PHE A 56 -20.14 10.35 4.99
C PHE A 56 -20.33 9.62 6.34
N LEU A 57 -20.16 10.33 7.46
CA LEU A 57 -20.32 9.78 8.80
C LEU A 57 -21.78 9.37 9.08
N MET A 58 -22.74 10.22 8.70
CA MET A 58 -24.17 9.95 8.86
C MET A 58 -24.63 8.73 8.04
N GLN A 59 -24.25 8.65 6.77
CA GLN A 59 -24.60 7.54 5.89
C GLN A 59 -24.05 6.21 6.41
N ASN A 60 -22.86 6.24 6.99
CA ASN A 60 -22.20 5.08 7.59
C ASN A 60 -22.60 4.82 9.06
N LYS A 61 -23.59 5.56 9.59
CA LYS A 61 -24.12 5.43 10.97
C LYS A 61 -23.04 5.57 12.05
N ILE A 62 -22.02 6.36 11.77
CA ILE A 62 -20.95 6.68 12.70
C ILE A 62 -21.40 7.87 13.54
N LYS A 63 -21.46 7.71 14.87
CA LYS A 63 -21.79 8.83 15.76
C LYS A 63 -20.59 9.76 15.86
N TYR A 64 -20.84 11.05 15.74
CA TYR A 64 -19.85 12.10 15.88
C TYR A 64 -20.47 13.33 16.57
N LYS A 65 -19.63 14.23 17.06
CA LYS A 65 -20.00 15.56 17.53
C LYS A 65 -19.26 16.60 16.71
N VAL A 66 -19.97 17.62 16.26
CA VAL A 66 -19.34 18.82 15.68
C VAL A 66 -18.78 19.65 16.84
N ILE A 67 -17.51 20.03 16.72
CA ILE A 67 -16.85 20.99 17.61
C ILE A 67 -16.44 22.22 16.80
N TYR A 68 -16.26 23.34 17.47
CA TYR A 68 -15.99 24.64 16.88
C TYR A 68 -14.60 25.14 17.26
N ASP A 69 -14.16 26.23 16.64
CA ASP A 69 -12.85 26.82 16.91
C ASP A 69 -12.66 27.12 18.42
N GLU A 70 -13.71 27.50 19.16
CA GLU A 70 -13.68 27.80 20.60
C GLU A 70 -13.47 26.54 21.47
N ASP A 71 -13.88 25.36 21.00
CA ASP A 71 -13.65 24.11 21.72
C ASP A 71 -12.14 23.76 21.77
N LEU A 72 -11.34 24.35 20.87
CA LEU A 72 -9.86 24.24 20.87
C LEU A 72 -9.18 25.15 21.90
N ASP A 73 -9.94 25.87 22.73
CA ASP A 73 -9.38 26.66 23.85
C ASP A 73 -9.23 25.82 25.14
N SER A 74 -9.70 24.57 25.13
CA SER A 74 -9.63 23.61 26.24
C SER A 74 -9.15 22.24 25.77
N ASP A 75 -8.70 21.39 26.72
CA ASP A 75 -8.24 20.04 26.39
C ASP A 75 -9.42 19.17 25.88
N LEU A 76 -9.15 18.36 24.85
CA LEU A 76 -10.12 17.49 24.19
C LEU A 76 -9.96 16.02 24.56
N ALA A 77 -8.83 15.63 25.17
CA ALA A 77 -8.44 14.23 25.34
C ALA A 77 -9.42 13.44 26.22
N ASP A 78 -10.07 14.11 27.17
CA ASP A 78 -11.04 13.47 28.06
C ASP A 78 -12.38 13.22 27.37
N ASP A 79 -12.73 13.99 26.34
CA ASP A 79 -14.05 13.95 25.70
C ASP A 79 -14.08 13.13 24.40
N PHE A 80 -12.95 13.06 23.70
CA PHE A 80 -12.88 12.46 22.37
C PHE A 80 -11.72 11.48 22.21
N ASP A 81 -11.88 10.56 21.26
CA ASP A 81 -10.89 9.55 20.91
C ASP A 81 -10.31 9.80 19.53
N ILE A 82 -11.11 10.36 18.61
CA ILE A 82 -10.68 10.77 17.27
C ILE A 82 -11.09 12.21 17.02
N LEU A 83 -10.16 13.02 16.51
CA LEU A 83 -10.40 14.36 16.00
C LEU A 83 -10.23 14.36 14.48
N ILE A 84 -11.30 14.67 13.75
CA ILE A 84 -11.29 14.88 12.30
C ILE A 84 -11.10 16.38 12.03
N LEU A 85 -10.11 16.71 11.21
CA LEU A 85 -9.74 18.05 10.80
C LEU A 85 -9.93 18.19 9.28
N PRO A 86 -11.16 18.48 8.81
CA PRO A 86 -11.40 18.80 7.41
C PRO A 86 -10.75 20.14 7.10
N ARG A 87 -9.83 20.17 6.13
CA ARG A 87 -9.21 21.36 5.56
C ARG A 87 -8.84 22.44 6.60
N TYR A 88 -8.01 22.07 7.57
CA TYR A 88 -7.71 22.92 8.71
C TYR A 88 -6.59 23.92 8.42
N ASN A 89 -6.78 25.16 8.85
CA ASN A 89 -5.75 26.18 8.91
C ASN A 89 -5.50 26.57 10.37
N ILE A 90 -4.24 26.50 10.82
CA ILE A 90 -3.90 26.81 12.21
C ILE A 90 -4.18 28.29 12.49
N GLN A 91 -5.09 28.53 13.42
CA GLN A 91 -5.48 29.86 13.86
C GLN A 91 -4.48 30.50 14.84
N SER A 92 -4.00 29.73 15.82
CA SER A 92 -3.08 30.23 16.87
C SER A 92 -2.21 29.11 17.46
N THR A 93 -1.14 29.48 18.14
CA THR A 93 -0.23 28.54 18.83
C THR A 93 -0.94 27.78 19.95
N GLU A 94 -1.88 28.43 20.64
CA GLU A 94 -2.65 27.84 21.74
C GLU A 94 -3.56 26.71 21.23
N LYS A 95 -4.35 26.97 20.19
CA LYS A 95 -5.23 25.97 19.57
C LYS A 95 -4.45 24.84 18.92
N TYR A 96 -3.33 25.17 18.29
CA TYR A 96 -2.39 24.17 17.81
C TYR A 96 -1.88 23.25 18.94
N SER A 97 -1.55 23.84 20.10
CA SER A 97 -1.05 23.08 21.25
C SER A 97 -2.11 22.12 21.80
N VAL A 98 -3.40 22.47 21.75
CA VAL A 98 -4.49 21.56 22.11
C VAL A 98 -4.52 20.34 21.18
N ILE A 99 -4.46 20.53 19.86
CA ILE A 99 -4.40 19.42 18.89
C ILE A 99 -3.15 18.55 19.12
N LYS A 100 -2.01 19.19 19.39
CA LYS A 100 -0.76 18.49 19.70
C LYS A 100 -0.88 17.65 20.97
N ASN A 101 -1.41 18.22 22.04
CA ASN A 101 -1.60 17.52 23.31
C ASN A 101 -2.61 16.37 23.19
N PHE A 102 -3.67 16.57 22.41
CA PHE A 102 -4.63 15.51 22.08
C PHE A 102 -3.91 14.30 21.48
N LEU A 103 -3.06 14.50 20.46
CA LEU A 103 -2.26 13.44 19.86
C LEU A 103 -1.24 12.85 20.85
N LEU A 104 -0.52 13.68 21.61
CA LEU A 104 0.48 13.22 22.58
C LEU A 104 -0.13 12.40 23.74
N SER A 105 -1.40 12.61 24.06
CA SER A 105 -2.15 11.86 25.06
C SER A 105 -2.61 10.47 24.59
N GLY A 106 -2.29 10.08 23.35
CA GLY A 106 -2.64 8.77 22.79
C GLY A 106 -3.90 8.75 21.96
N LYS A 107 -4.54 9.91 21.73
CA LYS A 107 -5.71 10.03 20.86
C LYS A 107 -5.31 10.15 19.40
N SER A 108 -6.31 10.19 18.52
CA SER A 108 -6.11 9.99 17.09
C SER A 108 -6.56 11.18 16.25
N VAL A 109 -5.77 11.59 15.26
CA VAL A 109 -6.10 12.72 14.37
C VAL A 109 -6.24 12.27 12.92
N LEU A 110 -7.36 12.60 12.28
CA LEU A 110 -7.56 12.45 10.84
C LEU A 110 -7.55 13.83 10.19
N SER A 111 -6.49 14.17 9.45
CA SER A 111 -6.36 15.43 8.73
C SER A 111 -6.58 15.22 7.24
N VAL A 112 -7.46 16.03 6.62
CA VAL A 112 -7.97 15.81 5.26
C VAL A 112 -8.01 17.11 4.46
N ASN A 113 -7.83 17.05 3.14
CA ASN A 113 -7.95 18.15 2.16
C ASN A 113 -6.84 19.22 2.25
N SER A 114 -6.46 19.66 3.44
CA SER A 114 -5.20 20.38 3.66
C SER A 114 -4.97 20.62 5.14
N PHE A 115 -3.71 20.76 5.54
CA PHE A 115 -3.32 21.32 6.81
C PHE A 115 -2.35 22.49 6.56
N ASN A 116 -2.80 23.71 6.85
CA ASN A 116 -2.03 24.94 6.62
C ASN A 116 -1.71 25.64 7.93
N SER A 117 -0.69 26.50 7.89
CA SER A 117 -0.29 27.34 9.02
C SER A 117 -0.11 28.78 8.54
N THR A 118 -0.87 29.71 9.12
CA THR A 118 -0.65 31.16 8.94
C THR A 118 0.35 31.74 9.93
N LEU A 119 0.93 30.93 10.83
CA LEU A 119 1.81 31.37 11.92
C LEU A 119 3.25 31.70 11.46
N SER A 120 3.43 32.02 10.18
CA SER A 120 4.70 32.20 9.47
C SER A 120 5.84 32.77 10.34
N SER A 121 6.68 31.87 10.83
CA SER A 121 8.07 32.16 11.17
C SER A 121 8.91 30.98 10.68
N ILE A 122 10.09 31.27 10.16
CA ILE A 122 10.91 30.43 9.26
C ILE A 122 11.35 29.08 9.87
N ASN A 123 10.99 28.76 11.13
CA ASN A 123 11.52 27.60 11.87
C ASN A 123 10.49 26.67 12.56
N THR A 124 9.18 26.89 12.47
CA THR A 124 8.19 25.90 12.88
C THR A 124 7.48 25.32 11.65
N ASN A 125 7.64 24.02 11.43
CA ASN A 125 6.84 23.28 10.47
C ASN A 125 5.85 22.48 11.31
N GLU A 126 4.67 23.03 11.56
CA GLU A 126 3.68 22.46 12.49
C GLU A 126 3.21 21.07 12.07
N LEU A 127 3.21 20.79 10.77
CA LEU A 127 2.99 19.45 10.21
C LEU A 127 4.13 18.48 10.55
N LYS A 128 5.36 18.96 10.53
CA LYS A 128 6.52 18.19 10.96
C LYS A 128 6.49 17.95 12.48
N ASP A 129 6.02 18.90 13.26
CA ASP A 129 5.92 18.77 14.72
C ASP A 129 4.72 17.88 15.15
N LEU A 130 3.58 17.96 14.45
CA LEU A 130 2.41 17.10 14.72
C LEU A 130 2.58 15.68 14.17
N PHE A 131 3.00 15.55 12.92
CA PHE A 131 2.93 14.28 12.19
C PHE A 131 4.31 13.78 11.72
N GLY A 132 5.38 14.55 11.92
CA GLY A 132 6.70 14.22 11.36
C GLY A 132 6.78 14.40 9.85
N ILE A 133 5.73 14.92 9.21
CA ILE A 133 5.62 15.02 7.75
C ILE A 133 6.26 16.31 7.24
N THR A 134 6.81 16.27 6.03
CA THR A 134 7.30 17.47 5.34
C THR A 134 6.59 17.54 4.00
N LEU A 135 5.86 18.62 3.78
CA LEU A 135 5.22 18.85 2.49
C LEU A 135 6.28 19.08 1.42
N LYS A 136 6.09 18.47 0.25
CA LYS A 136 6.88 18.79 -0.93
C LYS A 136 6.31 20.09 -1.50
N ASN A 137 6.90 21.22 -1.12
CA ASN A 137 6.40 22.57 -1.41
C ASN A 137 6.38 23.00 -2.89
N GLU A 138 6.59 22.09 -3.85
CA GLU A 138 6.68 22.44 -5.27
C GLU A 138 5.97 21.43 -6.16
N ILE A 139 4.64 21.30 -6.00
CA ILE A 139 3.79 20.91 -7.12
C ILE A 139 2.57 21.84 -7.15
N PHE A 140 2.81 23.11 -7.48
CA PHE A 140 1.88 23.85 -8.34
C PHE A 140 2.06 23.29 -9.77
N ASN A 141 1.80 22.01 -10.00
CA ASN A 141 1.73 21.56 -11.39
C ASN A 141 0.48 22.21 -11.98
N ASN A 142 0.61 22.76 -13.18
CA ASN A 142 -0.50 23.20 -14.04
C ASN A 142 -1.49 22.05 -14.40
N ASN A 143 -1.44 20.92 -13.71
CA ASN A 143 -2.31 19.78 -13.93
C ASN A 143 -3.62 19.97 -13.15
N LEU A 144 -4.75 19.81 -13.84
CA LEU A 144 -6.07 19.89 -13.23
C LEU A 144 -6.33 18.79 -12.19
N SER A 145 -5.56 17.70 -12.23
CA SER A 145 -5.70 16.53 -11.36
C SER A 145 -4.39 15.75 -11.20
N PHE A 146 -4.35 14.88 -10.19
CA PHE A 146 -3.35 13.83 -10.03
C PHE A 146 -4.05 12.50 -9.78
N THR A 147 -3.31 11.41 -9.97
CA THR A 147 -3.75 10.07 -9.58
C THR A 147 -2.75 9.52 -8.57
N GLN A 148 -3.24 8.78 -7.58
CA GLN A 148 -2.46 8.07 -6.59
C GLN A 148 -2.89 6.60 -6.55
N THR A 149 -1.92 5.70 -6.46
CA THR A 149 -2.19 4.32 -6.02
C THR A 149 -2.30 4.27 -4.52
N ILE A 150 -3.34 3.61 -4.01
CA ILE A 150 -3.47 3.20 -2.61
C ILE A 150 -3.12 1.72 -2.54
N PHE A 151 -2.18 1.34 -1.69
CA PHE A 151 -1.71 -0.04 -1.53
C PHE A 151 -2.14 -0.65 -0.19
N ALA A 152 -1.84 -1.94 -0.01
CA ALA A 152 -2.20 -2.66 1.20
C ALA A 152 -1.35 -2.15 2.37
N SER A 153 -2.01 -1.68 3.42
CA SER A 153 -1.41 -1.08 4.60
C SER A 153 -2.16 -1.53 5.85
N PRO A 154 -1.64 -1.30 7.06
CA PRO A 154 -2.35 -1.57 8.30
C PRO A 154 -3.75 -0.92 8.35
N ILE A 155 -3.92 0.24 7.70
CA ILE A 155 -5.21 0.94 7.56
C ILE A 155 -6.25 0.04 6.90
N ASN A 156 -5.98 -0.44 5.68
CA ASN A 156 -6.94 -1.15 4.81
C ASN A 156 -6.74 -2.68 4.78
N SER A 157 -6.00 -3.24 5.75
CA SER A 157 -5.83 -4.68 5.91
C SER A 157 -7.12 -5.42 6.31
N PHE A 158 -8.19 -4.68 6.60
CA PHE A 158 -9.36 -5.21 7.30
C PHE A 158 -10.52 -5.67 6.43
N LYS A 159 -10.69 -5.24 5.16
CA LYS A 159 -11.75 -5.75 4.24
C LYS A 159 -11.76 -5.15 2.81
N SER A 160 -11.05 -4.06 2.52
CA SER A 160 -11.06 -3.38 1.20
C SER A 160 -10.25 -4.12 0.11
N PRO A 161 -10.48 -3.91 -1.21
CA PRO A 161 -9.51 -4.31 -2.23
C PRO A 161 -8.12 -3.82 -1.83
N ALA A 162 -7.18 -4.77 -1.75
CA ALA A 162 -5.85 -4.56 -1.20
C ALA A 162 -5.06 -3.45 -1.90
N SER A 163 -5.43 -3.05 -3.12
CA SER A 163 -4.88 -1.87 -3.78
C SER A 163 -5.89 -1.31 -4.80
N PHE A 164 -5.96 0.01 -4.95
CA PHE A 164 -6.83 0.69 -5.91
C PHE A 164 -6.29 2.09 -6.25
N LEU A 165 -6.81 2.68 -7.33
CA LEU A 165 -6.41 4.02 -7.77
C LEU A 165 -7.44 5.05 -7.33
N VAL A 166 -6.95 6.23 -6.99
CA VAL A 166 -7.76 7.41 -6.72
C VAL A 166 -7.22 8.57 -7.53
N SER A 167 -8.08 9.25 -8.28
CA SER A 167 -7.73 10.54 -8.87
C SER A 167 -8.36 11.65 -8.05
N ALA A 168 -7.65 12.76 -7.90
CA ALA A 168 -8.13 13.94 -7.20
C ALA A 168 -7.67 15.22 -7.91
N LYS A 169 -8.34 16.35 -7.65
CA LYS A 169 -7.98 17.66 -8.23
C LYS A 169 -6.53 18.07 -7.89
N GLY A 170 -5.90 18.88 -8.73
CA GLY A 170 -4.45 19.18 -8.64
C GLY A 170 -4.02 20.11 -7.50
N LYS A 171 -4.95 20.77 -6.79
CA LYS A 171 -4.66 21.77 -5.73
C LYS A 171 -4.34 21.17 -4.35
N ASN A 172 -3.92 19.92 -4.31
CA ASN A 172 -3.83 19.11 -3.09
C ASN A 172 -2.38 19.01 -2.54
N GLN A 173 -2.25 18.62 -1.28
CA GLN A 173 -0.97 18.56 -0.58
C GLN A 173 -0.27 17.19 -0.74
N TYR A 174 1.05 17.22 -0.90
CA TYR A 174 1.89 16.03 -1.03
C TYR A 174 3.01 16.03 0.00
N VAL A 175 3.36 14.84 0.47
CA VAL A 175 4.41 14.60 1.46
C VAL A 175 5.66 14.04 0.77
N ASP A 176 6.83 14.60 1.06
CA ASP A 176 8.13 14.07 0.60
C ASP A 176 8.56 12.90 1.51
N LEU A 177 8.58 11.68 0.95
CA LEU A 177 8.79 10.43 1.69
C LEU A 177 10.24 10.16 2.14
N LYS A 178 11.16 11.12 1.98
CA LYS A 178 12.59 10.98 2.37
C LYS A 178 12.88 10.81 3.87
N ARG A 179 11.87 10.61 4.75
CA ARG A 179 12.02 10.58 6.22
C ARG A 179 11.30 9.41 6.88
N PHE A 180 11.79 9.00 8.06
CA PHE A 180 11.57 7.68 8.67
C PHE A 180 10.47 7.56 9.75
N ASN A 181 9.54 8.52 9.90
CA ASN A 181 8.63 8.53 11.06
C ASN A 181 7.15 8.27 10.73
N TYR A 182 6.83 8.05 9.46
CA TYR A 182 5.48 7.78 9.00
C TYR A 182 5.54 6.83 7.81
N SER A 183 4.43 6.18 7.53
CA SER A 183 4.26 5.27 6.41
C SER A 183 3.33 5.90 5.37
N ALA A 184 3.60 5.64 4.10
CA ALA A 184 2.64 5.97 3.05
C ALA A 184 1.56 4.88 2.98
N ALA A 185 0.33 5.26 2.64
CA ALA A 185 -0.71 4.33 2.20
C ALA A 185 -0.88 4.33 0.68
N GLY A 186 0.02 5.02 -0.02
CA GLY A 186 -0.04 5.18 -1.46
C GLY A 186 1.10 6.01 -2.04
N PHE A 187 1.19 6.10 -3.36
CA PHE A 187 2.13 6.99 -4.05
C PHE A 187 1.42 7.78 -5.14
N VAL A 188 1.80 9.05 -5.30
CA VAL A 188 1.29 9.90 -6.37
C VAL A 188 2.01 9.55 -7.66
N LEU A 189 1.25 9.50 -8.74
CA LEU A 189 1.72 9.02 -10.03
C LEU A 189 2.20 10.16 -10.89
N GLY A 190 3.35 9.93 -11.54
CA GLY A 190 3.84 10.85 -12.53
C GLY A 190 4.40 12.15 -11.96
N THR A 191 4.95 12.10 -10.75
CA THR A 191 5.87 13.08 -10.20
C THR A 191 7.28 12.85 -10.76
N ASP A 192 8.16 13.84 -10.61
CA ASP A 192 9.55 13.70 -11.07
C ASP A 192 10.21 12.47 -10.44
N VAL A 193 10.98 11.74 -11.24
CA VAL A 193 11.65 10.45 -10.96
C VAL A 193 12.37 10.38 -9.61
N ASN A 194 12.86 11.52 -9.12
CA ASN A 194 13.60 11.63 -7.86
C ASN A 194 12.73 11.97 -6.64
N SER A 195 11.40 11.97 -6.79
CA SER A 195 10.47 12.35 -5.74
C SER A 195 9.43 11.29 -5.46
N GLU A 196 9.77 10.40 -4.53
CA GLU A 196 8.79 9.57 -3.84
C GLU A 196 7.88 10.50 -3.02
N VAL A 197 6.65 10.71 -3.50
CA VAL A 197 5.65 11.49 -2.78
C VAL A 197 4.36 10.72 -2.60
N SER A 198 3.69 11.02 -1.50
CA SER A 198 2.35 10.50 -1.22
C SER A 198 1.43 11.64 -0.81
N SER A 199 0.16 11.53 -1.18
CA SER A 199 -0.90 12.35 -0.59
C SER A 199 -1.64 11.63 0.54
N ILE A 200 -1.29 10.37 0.86
CA ILE A 200 -1.82 9.69 2.05
C ILE A 200 -0.68 9.09 2.86
N VAL A 201 -0.50 9.62 4.07
CA VAL A 201 0.46 9.10 5.04
C VAL A 201 -0.21 8.87 6.38
N TYR A 202 0.33 7.93 7.13
CA TYR A 202 -0.16 7.58 8.46
C TYR A 202 0.99 7.18 9.35
N GLY A 203 0.75 7.24 10.65
CA GLY A 203 1.77 6.85 11.61
C GLY A 203 1.37 7.23 13.02
N TYR A 204 2.40 7.42 13.82
CA TYR A 204 2.25 7.74 15.23
C TYR A 204 3.05 8.99 15.55
N ASN A 205 2.50 9.80 16.45
CA ASN A 205 3.30 10.72 17.23
C ASN A 205 3.13 10.32 18.70
N ASN A 206 4.20 9.82 19.30
CA ASN A 206 4.16 9.16 20.60
C ASN A 206 3.19 7.94 20.61
N SER A 207 2.17 7.95 21.48
CA SER A 207 1.11 6.95 21.54
C SER A 207 -0.08 7.26 20.60
N GLY A 208 -0.23 8.52 20.16
CA GLY A 208 -1.33 8.93 19.30
C GLY A 208 -1.14 8.52 17.84
N ARG A 209 -2.25 8.27 17.15
CA ARG A 209 -2.26 7.88 15.73
C ARG A 209 -2.66 9.05 14.86
N PHE A 210 -2.11 9.11 13.65
CA PHE A 210 -2.62 10.05 12.66
C PHE A 210 -2.75 9.41 11.29
N VAL A 211 -3.72 9.92 10.54
CA VAL A 211 -3.83 9.75 9.10
C VAL A 211 -3.90 11.15 8.50
N PHE A 212 -3.04 11.43 7.54
CA PHE A 212 -3.05 12.64 6.74
C PHE A 212 -3.41 12.28 5.31
N ILE A 213 -4.45 12.92 4.78
CA ILE A 213 -4.92 12.82 3.40
C ILE A 213 -4.86 14.23 2.81
N GLY A 214 -3.96 14.44 1.86
CA GLY A 214 -3.72 15.76 1.26
C GLY A 214 -4.80 16.26 0.32
N TYR A 215 -5.92 15.54 0.18
CA TYR A 215 -7.06 15.86 -0.66
C TYR A 215 -8.38 15.55 0.05
N GLY A 216 -9.45 16.22 -0.35
CA GLY A 216 -10.79 16.06 0.23
C GLY A 216 -11.69 15.04 -0.44
N LEU A 217 -12.81 14.75 0.22
CA LEU A 217 -13.91 13.99 -0.37
C LEU A 217 -14.47 14.68 -1.62
N THR A 218 -14.50 16.02 -1.60
CA THR A 218 -15.00 16.86 -2.71
C THR A 218 -14.00 17.03 -3.86
N ASP A 219 -12.78 16.52 -3.67
CA ASP A 219 -11.69 16.61 -4.65
C ASP A 219 -11.53 15.35 -5.49
N LEU A 220 -12.21 14.27 -5.12
CA LEU A 220 -12.17 13.00 -5.84
C LEU A 220 -12.71 13.16 -7.27
N ILE A 221 -12.03 12.52 -8.21
CA ILE A 221 -12.37 12.45 -9.62
C ILE A 221 -12.41 10.98 -9.98
N GLY A 222 -13.56 10.46 -10.41
CA GLY A 222 -13.69 9.04 -10.73
C GLY A 222 -15.12 8.60 -10.99
N GLY A 223 -15.29 7.31 -11.28
CA GLY A 223 -16.58 6.64 -11.38
C GLY A 223 -17.02 6.09 -10.03
N SER A 224 -18.20 5.47 -10.00
CA SER A 224 -18.82 4.96 -8.76
C SER A 224 -17.96 3.93 -8.01
N GLU A 225 -17.08 3.22 -8.71
CA GLU A 225 -16.21 2.20 -8.12
C GLU A 225 -15.05 2.82 -7.33
N GLU A 226 -14.39 3.85 -7.88
CA GLU A 226 -13.31 4.57 -7.20
C GLU A 226 -13.81 5.24 -5.92
N TYR A 227 -15.00 5.87 -5.98
CA TYR A 227 -15.65 6.44 -4.80
C TYR A 227 -15.91 5.38 -3.73
N LYS A 228 -16.48 4.24 -4.11
CA LYS A 228 -16.78 3.14 -3.18
C LYS A 228 -15.51 2.57 -2.54
N ASN A 229 -14.45 2.38 -3.31
CA ASN A 229 -13.19 1.86 -2.78
C ASN A 229 -12.53 2.84 -1.82
N PHE A 230 -12.57 4.13 -2.13
CA PHE A 230 -12.08 5.17 -1.24
C PHE A 230 -12.93 5.32 0.03
N GLU A 231 -14.25 5.21 -0.09
CA GLU A 231 -15.16 5.17 1.07
C GLU A 231 -14.82 4.01 2.01
N LEU A 232 -14.62 2.80 1.47
CA LEU A 232 -14.18 1.64 2.26
C LEU A 232 -12.82 1.87 2.93
N PHE A 233 -11.87 2.50 2.22
CA PHE A 233 -10.59 2.88 2.80
C PHE A 233 -10.74 3.87 3.95
N LEU A 234 -11.61 4.88 3.85
CA LEU A 234 -11.85 5.83 4.93
C LEU A 234 -12.49 5.17 6.17
N LEU A 235 -13.42 4.24 5.97
CA LEU A 235 -13.99 3.46 7.07
C LEU A 235 -12.92 2.62 7.78
N ASP A 236 -12.07 1.96 6.99
CA ASP A 236 -10.91 1.21 7.48
C ASP A 236 -9.91 2.12 8.22
N ALA A 237 -9.71 3.36 7.75
CA ALA A 237 -8.88 4.36 8.43
C ALA A 237 -9.45 4.81 9.77
N LEU A 238 -10.75 5.12 9.84
CA LEU A 238 -11.41 5.46 11.10
C LEU A 238 -11.34 4.30 12.10
N LYS A 239 -11.50 3.07 11.61
CA LYS A 239 -11.34 1.88 12.44
C LYS A 239 -9.90 1.74 12.96
N TRP A 240 -8.90 1.94 12.11
CA TRP A 240 -7.50 1.89 12.51
C TRP A 240 -7.17 2.97 13.56
N LEU A 241 -7.63 4.21 13.35
CA LEU A 241 -7.49 5.31 14.31
C LEU A 241 -8.13 5.01 15.68
N ASN A 242 -9.16 4.17 15.71
CA ASN A 242 -9.83 3.73 16.93
C ASN A 242 -9.20 2.49 17.60
N THR A 243 -8.33 1.74 16.91
CA THR A 243 -7.87 0.44 17.42
C THR A 243 -6.79 0.65 18.47
N GLU A 244 -6.95 0.15 19.69
CA GLU A 244 -5.95 0.35 20.76
C GLU A 244 -4.65 -0.45 20.55
N VAL A 245 -4.70 -1.57 19.82
CA VAL A 245 -3.57 -2.49 19.59
C VAL A 245 -3.30 -2.63 18.09
N ASP A 246 -2.08 -2.30 17.66
CA ASP A 246 -1.67 -2.47 16.28
C ASP A 246 -0.92 -3.77 16.08
N ALA A 247 -1.35 -4.53 15.09
CA ALA A 247 -0.75 -5.79 14.71
C ALA A 247 -0.80 -5.93 13.19
N PHE A 248 0.35 -6.04 12.53
CA PHE A 248 0.39 -6.25 11.09
C PHE A 248 1.37 -7.35 10.70
N PRO A 249 0.98 -8.24 9.77
CA PRO A 249 1.85 -9.29 9.30
C PRO A 249 2.77 -8.73 8.22
N TYR A 250 4.03 -9.13 8.27
CA TYR A 250 5.00 -8.90 7.21
C TYR A 250 5.65 -10.24 6.90
N LEU A 251 5.43 -10.76 5.69
CA LEU A 251 6.08 -12.01 5.27
C LEU A 251 7.54 -11.72 4.99
N THR A 252 8.42 -12.18 5.89
CA THR A 252 9.82 -12.22 5.52
C THR A 252 10.09 -13.47 4.72
N ILE A 253 10.37 -13.28 3.45
CA ILE A 253 11.33 -14.17 2.81
C ILE A 253 12.68 -13.72 3.35
N ASN A 254 13.17 -14.44 4.37
CA ASN A 254 14.50 -14.27 4.97
C ASN A 254 14.92 -12.83 5.31
N LYS A 255 14.28 -12.20 6.31
CA LYS A 255 14.68 -11.02 7.14
C LYS A 255 15.50 -9.84 6.57
N LYS A 256 15.87 -9.81 5.29
CA LYS A 256 16.96 -9.00 4.76
C LYS A 256 16.82 -8.73 3.26
N GLU A 257 16.11 -9.56 2.49
CA GLU A 257 16.27 -9.60 1.03
C GLU A 257 15.72 -8.37 0.25
N GLN A 258 16.53 -7.83 -0.66
CA GLN A 258 16.12 -6.85 -1.68
C GLN A 258 15.90 -7.62 -2.99
N PHE A 259 14.63 -7.74 -3.42
CA PHE A 259 14.31 -8.41 -4.69
C PHE A 259 14.80 -7.57 -5.85
N LYS A 260 15.44 -8.22 -6.81
CA LYS A 260 15.88 -7.61 -8.06
C LYS A 260 15.29 -8.38 -9.24
N LEU A 261 14.67 -7.67 -10.15
CA LEU A 261 14.27 -8.20 -11.45
C LEU A 261 15.29 -7.72 -12.49
N LEU A 262 16.06 -8.65 -13.04
CA LEU A 262 16.99 -8.35 -14.12
C LEU A 262 16.26 -8.50 -15.46
N LEU A 263 16.15 -7.40 -16.20
CA LEU A 263 15.56 -7.34 -17.53
C LEU A 263 16.66 -7.13 -18.57
N VAL A 264 16.77 -8.00 -19.55
CA VAL A 264 17.77 -7.93 -20.64
C VAL A 264 17.04 -7.84 -21.97
N GLN A 265 17.26 -6.76 -22.71
CA GLN A 265 16.73 -6.64 -24.07
C GLN A 265 17.51 -7.56 -25.02
N TYR A 266 16.82 -8.48 -25.68
CA TYR A 266 17.42 -9.24 -26.76
C TYR A 266 17.55 -8.39 -28.02
N ASN A 267 18.76 -8.33 -28.58
CA ASN A 267 19.05 -7.69 -29.86
C ASN A 267 20.34 -8.27 -30.48
N ASN A 268 20.71 -7.80 -31.68
CA ASN A 268 21.90 -8.27 -32.40
C ASN A 268 23.26 -7.90 -31.75
N ALA A 269 23.25 -7.02 -30.74
CA ALA A 269 24.46 -6.62 -30.02
C ALA A 269 24.74 -7.51 -28.80
N LEU A 270 23.78 -8.33 -28.37
CA LEU A 270 23.93 -9.26 -27.27
C LEU A 270 24.82 -10.44 -27.70
N SER A 271 25.87 -10.73 -26.93
CA SER A 271 26.69 -11.92 -27.12
C SER A 271 25.88 -13.19 -26.87
N LYS A 272 26.13 -14.22 -27.67
CA LYS A 272 25.41 -15.50 -27.61
C LYS A 272 25.50 -16.17 -26.23
N ASP A 273 26.63 -15.98 -25.55
CA ASP A 273 26.92 -16.66 -24.29
C ASP A 273 26.64 -15.79 -23.05
N PHE A 274 26.28 -14.51 -23.22
CA PHE A 274 26.15 -13.59 -22.08
C PHE A 274 25.02 -14.00 -21.12
N ILE A 275 23.93 -14.53 -21.65
CA ILE A 275 22.84 -15.06 -20.82
C ILE A 275 23.31 -16.24 -19.97
N ASP A 276 24.13 -17.13 -20.54
CA ASP A 276 24.72 -18.25 -19.79
C ASP A 276 25.64 -17.72 -18.68
N VAL A 277 26.43 -16.68 -18.95
CA VAL A 277 27.27 -16.03 -17.93
C VAL A 277 26.42 -15.46 -16.80
N LEU A 278 25.32 -14.78 -17.10
CA LEU A 278 24.42 -14.24 -16.06
C LEU A 278 23.81 -15.34 -15.20
N ILE A 279 23.33 -16.43 -15.82
CA ILE A 279 22.75 -17.58 -15.11
C ILE A 279 23.81 -18.27 -14.23
N GLN A 280 25.03 -18.47 -14.73
CA GLN A 280 26.14 -19.05 -13.96
C GLN A 280 26.59 -18.20 -12.76
N ASN A 281 26.23 -16.92 -12.73
CA ASN A 281 26.51 -16.01 -11.61
C ASN A 281 25.23 -15.71 -10.78
N ASP A 282 24.20 -16.56 -10.87
CA ASP A 282 22.96 -16.49 -10.08
C ASP A 282 22.14 -15.19 -10.27
N PHE A 283 22.24 -14.54 -11.44
CA PHE A 283 21.54 -13.27 -11.72
C PHE A 283 20.12 -13.39 -12.30
N ASN A 284 19.69 -14.60 -12.67
CA ASN A 284 18.33 -14.93 -13.11
C ASN A 284 17.67 -13.91 -14.08
N PRO A 285 18.18 -13.76 -15.33
CA PRO A 285 17.72 -12.72 -16.26
C PRO A 285 16.33 -13.03 -16.85
N HIS A 286 15.52 -12.00 -17.08
CA HIS A 286 14.34 -12.04 -17.93
C HIS A 286 14.65 -11.42 -19.27
N ILE A 287 14.28 -12.10 -20.35
CA ILE A 287 14.62 -11.69 -21.70
C ILE A 287 13.43 -10.98 -22.32
N LEU A 288 13.63 -9.72 -22.68
CA LEU A 288 12.68 -8.94 -23.44
C LEU A 288 12.91 -9.21 -24.93
N ILE A 289 11.88 -9.74 -25.59
CA ILE A 289 11.91 -10.07 -27.02
C ILE A 289 10.79 -9.33 -27.73
N ASN A 290 10.99 -9.02 -29.00
CA ASN A 290 10.00 -8.39 -29.87
C ASN A 290 9.99 -9.07 -31.24
N GLU A 291 9.12 -8.64 -32.14
CA GLU A 291 9.04 -9.18 -33.52
C GLU A 291 10.31 -9.06 -34.35
N THR A 292 11.21 -8.12 -34.02
CA THR A 292 12.50 -7.97 -34.71
C THR A 292 13.59 -8.89 -34.13
N SER A 293 13.30 -9.56 -33.02
CA SER A 293 14.18 -10.54 -32.42
C SER A 293 14.15 -11.79 -33.28
N GLN A 294 15.27 -12.13 -33.94
CA GLN A 294 15.39 -13.39 -34.68
C GLN A 294 15.37 -14.56 -33.69
N LEU A 295 14.18 -15.13 -33.45
CA LEU A 295 13.93 -16.14 -32.43
C LEU A 295 14.75 -17.42 -32.63
N GLU A 296 15.03 -17.78 -33.90
CA GLU A 296 15.88 -18.94 -34.27
C GLU A 296 17.32 -18.88 -33.71
N LYS A 297 17.76 -17.72 -33.20
CA LYS A 297 19.09 -17.51 -32.62
C LYS A 297 19.11 -17.36 -31.10
N ILE A 298 17.95 -17.36 -30.45
CA ILE A 298 17.87 -17.26 -29.00
C ILE A 298 18.13 -18.67 -28.42
N PRO A 299 19.05 -18.85 -27.47
CA PRO A 299 19.18 -20.11 -26.74
C PRO A 299 17.99 -20.27 -25.76
N LEU A 300 16.78 -20.41 -26.30
CA LEU A 300 15.51 -20.52 -25.56
C LEU A 300 15.44 -21.80 -24.72
N GLU A 301 16.15 -22.85 -25.12
CA GLU A 301 16.18 -24.13 -24.40
C GLU A 301 16.63 -24.01 -22.94
N LYS A 302 17.39 -22.95 -22.60
CA LYS A 302 17.96 -22.75 -21.27
C LYS A 302 17.19 -21.75 -20.40
N ILE A 303 16.16 -21.11 -20.95
CA ILE A 303 15.41 -20.03 -20.30
C ILE A 303 13.99 -20.51 -20.05
N SER A 304 13.52 -20.40 -18.81
CA SER A 304 12.14 -20.76 -18.49
C SER A 304 11.16 -19.84 -19.23
N GLU A 305 10.01 -20.38 -19.65
CA GLU A 305 8.90 -19.60 -20.25
C GLU A 305 8.53 -18.37 -19.40
N ASP A 306 8.66 -18.48 -18.07
CA ASP A 306 8.31 -17.43 -17.11
C ASP A 306 9.28 -16.24 -17.16
N GLN A 307 10.48 -16.45 -17.70
CA GLN A 307 11.52 -15.43 -17.85
C GLN A 307 11.48 -14.75 -19.23
N ILE A 308 10.62 -15.21 -20.13
CA ILE A 308 10.45 -14.62 -21.45
C ILE A 308 9.34 -13.56 -21.37
N ILE A 309 9.68 -12.35 -21.78
CA ILE A 309 8.76 -11.21 -21.78
C ILE A 309 8.61 -10.73 -23.22
N LEU A 310 7.38 -10.81 -23.74
CA LEU A 310 7.07 -10.26 -25.05
C LEU A 310 6.86 -8.74 -24.96
N ASP A 311 7.72 -7.98 -25.62
CA ASP A 311 7.64 -6.53 -25.74
C ASP A 311 6.65 -6.13 -26.84
N LEU A 312 5.49 -5.67 -26.37
CA LEU A 312 4.36 -5.21 -27.15
C LEU A 312 4.26 -3.68 -27.19
N ARG A 313 5.27 -2.94 -26.73
CA ARG A 313 5.23 -1.46 -26.72
C ARG A 313 5.11 -0.86 -28.13
N ALA A 314 5.67 -1.55 -29.13
CA ALA A 314 5.57 -1.17 -30.53
C ALA A 314 4.30 -1.71 -31.23
N PHE A 315 3.45 -2.48 -30.53
CA PHE A 315 2.25 -3.06 -31.12
C PHE A 315 1.28 -1.96 -31.56
N ASN A 316 1.03 -1.86 -32.86
CA ASN A 316 0.24 -0.79 -33.46
C ASN A 316 -1.26 -1.02 -33.25
N GLN A 317 -1.81 -0.42 -32.19
CA GLN A 317 -3.24 -0.47 -31.86
C GLN A 317 -4.16 0.16 -32.93
N GLY A 318 -3.62 0.99 -33.84
CA GLY A 318 -4.39 1.67 -34.89
C GLY A 318 -4.73 0.79 -36.09
N ASN A 319 -4.08 -0.37 -36.21
CA ASN A 319 -4.32 -1.30 -37.31
C ASN A 319 -5.50 -2.23 -36.94
N LYS A 320 -6.72 -1.84 -37.34
CA LYS A 320 -7.99 -2.56 -37.03
C LYS A 320 -8.00 -4.05 -37.43
N ASN A 321 -7.03 -4.51 -38.22
CA ASN A 321 -6.92 -5.88 -38.71
C ASN A 321 -5.90 -6.75 -37.93
N GLN A 322 -5.19 -6.23 -36.94
CA GLN A 322 -4.27 -7.03 -36.12
C GLN A 322 -4.93 -7.49 -34.83
N ASN A 323 -5.39 -8.74 -34.82
CA ASN A 323 -5.89 -9.43 -33.64
C ASN A 323 -4.72 -9.79 -32.71
N ILE A 324 -4.69 -9.22 -31.50
CA ILE A 324 -3.60 -9.44 -30.52
C ILE A 324 -3.45 -10.92 -30.14
N ILE A 325 -4.54 -11.69 -30.15
CA ILE A 325 -4.51 -13.12 -29.84
C ILE A 325 -3.85 -13.92 -30.98
N GLU A 326 -4.13 -13.56 -32.22
CA GLU A 326 -3.47 -14.19 -33.38
C GLU A 326 -1.98 -13.82 -33.41
N TYR A 327 -1.65 -12.58 -33.02
CA TYR A 327 -0.25 -12.15 -32.86
C TYR A 327 0.47 -13.00 -31.81
N LEU A 328 -0.10 -13.15 -30.61
CA LEU A 328 0.46 -14.00 -29.55
C LEU A 328 0.64 -15.45 -30.01
N ARG A 329 -0.40 -16.05 -30.62
CA ARG A 329 -0.33 -17.42 -31.16
C ARG A 329 0.77 -17.59 -32.19
N SER A 330 0.88 -16.64 -33.13
CA SER A 330 1.89 -16.69 -34.19
C SER A 330 3.30 -16.63 -33.60
N PHE A 331 3.49 -15.79 -32.59
CA PHE A 331 4.76 -15.67 -31.89
C PHE A 331 5.12 -16.93 -31.10
N GLU A 332 4.17 -17.49 -30.34
CA GLU A 332 4.34 -18.75 -29.61
C GLU A 332 4.67 -19.93 -30.55
N MET A 333 4.01 -19.99 -31.71
CA MET A 333 4.29 -21.01 -32.73
C MET A 333 5.70 -20.87 -33.34
N LEU A 334 6.13 -19.65 -33.66
CA LEU A 334 7.45 -19.41 -34.24
C LEU A 334 8.59 -19.67 -33.26
N GLY A 335 8.36 -19.39 -31.97
CA GLY A 335 9.36 -19.57 -30.91
C GLY A 335 9.30 -20.91 -30.18
N GLU A 336 8.35 -21.78 -30.51
CA GLU A 336 8.04 -23.02 -29.78
C GLU A 336 7.96 -22.80 -28.25
N LEU A 337 7.32 -21.71 -27.83
CA LEU A 337 7.30 -21.23 -26.44
C LEU A 337 5.91 -20.77 -26.02
N LYS A 338 5.69 -20.64 -24.71
CA LYS A 338 4.47 -20.03 -24.16
C LYS A 338 4.75 -18.67 -23.53
N ILE A 339 3.99 -17.65 -23.92
CA ILE A 339 4.09 -16.32 -23.33
C ILE A 339 3.24 -16.26 -22.06
N LYS A 340 3.86 -15.88 -20.95
CA LYS A 340 3.16 -15.63 -19.66
C LYS A 340 3.29 -14.19 -19.17
N SER A 341 4.19 -13.43 -19.80
CA SER A 341 4.54 -12.07 -19.41
C SER A 341 4.64 -11.16 -20.63
N VAL A 342 4.09 -9.96 -20.55
CA VAL A 342 4.15 -8.94 -21.61
C VAL A 342 4.66 -7.61 -21.08
N PHE A 343 5.38 -6.86 -21.93
CA PHE A 343 5.77 -5.49 -21.68
C PHE A 343 5.01 -4.55 -22.62
N ILE A 344 4.19 -3.68 -22.06
CA ILE A 344 3.26 -2.82 -22.80
C ILE A 344 3.43 -1.36 -22.40
N THR A 345 2.88 -0.46 -23.21
CA THR A 345 2.79 0.96 -22.87
C THR A 345 1.61 1.22 -21.95
N SER A 346 1.63 2.31 -21.19
CA SER A 346 0.51 2.69 -20.30
C SER A 346 -0.79 3.01 -21.06
N ASN A 347 -0.69 3.38 -22.34
CA ASN A 347 -1.85 3.62 -23.22
C ASN A 347 -2.39 2.34 -23.90
N PHE A 348 -2.00 1.14 -23.45
CA PHE A 348 -2.54 -0.10 -23.98
C PHE A 348 -4.03 -0.25 -23.65
N ALA A 349 -4.87 -0.43 -24.67
CA ALA A 349 -6.32 -0.45 -24.48
C ALA A 349 -6.79 -1.55 -23.51
N THR A 350 -7.70 -1.22 -22.58
CA THR A 350 -8.27 -2.16 -21.59
C THR A 350 -8.80 -3.44 -22.21
N SER A 351 -9.48 -3.33 -23.35
CA SER A 351 -10.06 -4.47 -24.06
C SER A 351 -9.01 -5.45 -24.54
N LEU A 352 -7.82 -4.97 -24.94
CA LEU A 352 -6.70 -5.83 -25.34
C LEU A 352 -6.05 -6.49 -24.13
N ILE A 353 -5.90 -5.77 -23.01
CA ILE A 353 -5.39 -6.35 -21.75
C ILE A 353 -6.29 -7.51 -21.32
N ASN A 354 -7.61 -7.33 -21.35
CA ASN A 354 -8.55 -8.39 -20.99
C ASN A 354 -8.44 -9.60 -21.94
N GLN A 355 -8.31 -9.38 -23.25
CA GLN A 355 -8.08 -10.46 -24.21
C GLN A 355 -6.78 -11.23 -23.90
N ILE A 356 -5.68 -10.50 -23.64
CA ILE A 356 -4.39 -11.09 -23.28
C ILE A 356 -4.49 -11.92 -21.98
N LYS A 357 -5.25 -11.44 -20.98
CA LYS A 357 -5.55 -12.20 -19.75
C LYS A 357 -6.35 -13.46 -20.01
N GLU A 358 -7.43 -13.37 -20.79
CA GLU A 358 -8.27 -14.52 -21.17
C GLU A 358 -7.47 -15.58 -21.95
N TYR A 359 -6.45 -15.15 -22.68
CA TYR A 359 -5.49 -16.03 -23.35
C TYR A 359 -4.56 -16.78 -22.39
N GLY A 360 -4.38 -16.29 -21.16
CA GLY A 360 -3.58 -16.92 -20.11
C GLY A 360 -2.29 -16.18 -19.73
N VAL A 361 -2.08 -14.97 -20.24
CA VAL A 361 -0.97 -14.09 -19.83
C VAL A 361 -1.39 -13.30 -18.59
N ASN A 362 -0.67 -13.51 -17.49
CA ASN A 362 -1.05 -12.95 -16.19
C ASN A 362 -0.03 -11.95 -15.63
N ASN A 363 1.09 -11.72 -16.32
CA ASN A 363 2.12 -10.80 -15.87
C ASN A 363 2.26 -9.65 -16.87
N PHE A 364 2.16 -8.42 -16.38
CA PHE A 364 2.17 -7.21 -17.20
C PHE A 364 3.21 -6.25 -16.64
N ILE A 365 4.14 -5.84 -17.51
CA ILE A 365 5.08 -4.75 -17.24
C ILE A 365 4.60 -3.56 -18.07
N PHE A 366 4.64 -2.36 -17.51
CA PHE A 366 4.25 -1.12 -18.19
C PHE A 366 5.43 -0.16 -18.33
N SER A 367 5.60 0.41 -19.52
CA SER A 367 6.77 1.24 -19.86
C SER A 367 6.78 2.64 -19.25
N ASP A 368 5.67 3.10 -18.66
CA ASP A 368 5.44 4.48 -18.25
C ASP A 368 4.38 4.58 -17.12
N LYS A 369 3.99 5.81 -16.72
CA LYS A 369 3.02 6.14 -15.64
C LYS A 369 1.92 5.08 -15.47
N GLU A 370 1.61 4.79 -14.21
CA GLU A 370 0.49 3.94 -13.81
C GLU A 370 -0.81 4.27 -14.56
N ILE A 371 -1.49 3.22 -15.03
CA ILE A 371 -2.73 3.32 -15.79
C ILE A 371 -3.84 3.84 -14.88
N THR A 372 -4.65 4.78 -15.36
CA THR A 372 -5.92 5.14 -14.73
C THR A 372 -7.05 4.24 -15.24
N GLY A 373 -7.77 3.58 -14.32
CA GLY A 373 -9.00 2.84 -14.61
C GLY A 373 -9.02 1.41 -14.07
N THR A 374 -10.21 0.83 -14.08
CA THR A 374 -10.72 -0.47 -13.57
C THR A 374 -10.00 -1.75 -14.04
N GLN A 375 -8.73 -1.69 -14.44
CA GLN A 375 -7.97 -2.78 -15.04
C GLN A 375 -7.25 -3.69 -14.02
N LEU A 376 -7.08 -3.20 -12.79
CA LEU A 376 -6.47 -3.92 -11.67
C LEU A 376 -7.52 -4.77 -10.94
N ASN A 377 -8.21 -5.65 -11.67
CA ASN A 377 -9.01 -6.68 -11.02
C ASN A 377 -8.09 -7.59 -10.19
N ASN A 378 -8.53 -8.01 -9.00
CA ASN A 378 -7.81 -8.95 -8.14
C ASN A 378 -7.92 -10.39 -8.69
N ASP A 379 -7.48 -10.59 -9.93
CA ASP A 379 -7.63 -11.80 -10.75
C ASP A 379 -6.35 -12.66 -10.79
N LYS A 380 -5.40 -12.40 -9.87
CA LYS A 380 -4.03 -12.93 -9.80
C LYS A 380 -3.03 -12.31 -10.77
N SER A 381 -3.40 -11.31 -11.58
CA SER A 381 -2.43 -10.64 -12.44
C SER A 381 -1.40 -9.84 -11.63
N LEU A 382 -0.13 -9.88 -12.05
CA LEU A 382 0.94 -9.04 -11.54
C LEU A 382 1.16 -7.87 -12.49
N PHE A 383 1.15 -6.66 -11.95
CA PHE A 383 1.41 -5.43 -12.69
C PHE A 383 2.67 -4.78 -12.14
N ILE A 384 3.64 -4.51 -13.02
CA ILE A 384 4.92 -3.89 -12.71
C ILE A 384 5.06 -2.63 -13.56
N PHE A 385 5.46 -1.52 -12.97
CA PHE A 385 5.69 -0.27 -13.70
C PHE A 385 7.19 -0.03 -13.80
N PHE A 386 7.69 0.20 -15.01
CA PHE A 386 9.11 0.31 -15.29
C PHE A 386 9.36 1.27 -16.45
N ASN A 387 10.13 2.34 -16.21
CA ASN A 387 10.59 3.22 -17.26
C ASN A 387 12.00 2.82 -17.73
N PRO A 388 12.19 2.33 -18.98
CA PRO A 388 13.50 1.96 -19.51
C PRO A 388 14.52 3.11 -19.61
N ALA A 389 14.05 4.36 -19.61
CA ALA A 389 14.93 5.52 -19.56
C ALA A 389 15.59 5.68 -18.17
N GLU A 390 15.01 5.06 -17.14
CA GLU A 390 15.50 5.04 -15.77
C GLU A 390 16.19 3.70 -15.55
N GLN A 391 17.53 3.69 -15.59
CA GLN A 391 18.33 2.45 -15.49
C GLN A 391 18.12 1.68 -14.17
N SER A 392 17.45 2.29 -13.18
CA SER A 392 16.95 1.62 -11.98
C SER A 392 15.77 2.39 -11.38
N LEU A 393 14.67 1.69 -11.06
CA LEU A 393 13.60 2.19 -10.20
C LEU A 393 13.70 1.53 -8.82
N LYS A 394 13.76 2.35 -7.77
CA LYS A 394 13.60 1.89 -6.38
C LYS A 394 12.13 2.01 -6.01
N ASN A 395 11.44 0.89 -5.96
CA ASN A 395 10.25 0.76 -5.14
C ASN A 395 10.68 -0.09 -3.93
N ASN A 396 10.27 0.26 -2.70
CA ASN A 396 10.87 -0.25 -1.45
C ASN A 396 10.79 -1.78 -1.22
N SER A 397 10.33 -2.56 -2.20
CA SER A 397 10.26 -4.02 -2.17
C SER A 397 10.94 -4.73 -3.36
N ILE A 398 11.11 -4.07 -4.53
CA ILE A 398 11.63 -4.67 -5.77
C ILE A 398 12.43 -3.61 -6.56
N GLU A 399 13.68 -3.90 -6.91
CA GLU A 399 14.51 -3.10 -7.82
C GLU A 399 14.50 -3.73 -9.22
N ILE A 400 14.24 -2.95 -10.26
CA ILE A 400 14.35 -3.43 -11.65
C ILE A 400 15.68 -2.95 -12.21
N ILE A 401 16.49 -3.88 -12.69
CA ILE A 401 17.76 -3.61 -13.37
C ILE A 401 17.55 -3.91 -14.85
N TYR A 402 17.73 -2.92 -15.71
CA TYR A 402 17.53 -3.08 -17.15
C TYR A 402 18.82 -2.93 -17.93
N PHE A 403 19.08 -3.90 -18.80
CA PHE A 403 20.24 -3.93 -19.68
C PHE A 403 19.79 -3.87 -21.14
N LEU A 404 20.29 -2.85 -21.85
CA LEU A 404 20.15 -2.71 -23.29
C LEU A 404 21.52 -2.89 -23.94
N PRO A 405 21.80 -4.07 -24.55
CA PRO A 405 23.06 -4.33 -25.23
C PRO A 405 23.29 -3.35 -26.37
N LYS A 406 24.52 -2.86 -26.52
CA LYS A 406 24.97 -1.97 -27.60
C LYS A 406 26.36 -2.37 -28.05
N ILE A 407 26.68 -2.11 -29.32
CA ILE A 407 28.04 -2.29 -29.84
C ILE A 407 28.84 -1.02 -29.53
N ASP A 408 29.90 -1.14 -28.74
CA ASP A 408 30.91 -0.10 -28.55
C ASP A 408 32.30 -0.71 -28.76
N CYS A 409 33.00 -0.24 -29.80
CA CYS A 409 34.31 -0.79 -30.16
C CYS A 409 35.40 -0.49 -29.12
N ASN A 410 35.15 0.42 -28.17
CA ASN A 410 36.13 0.85 -27.17
C ASN A 410 35.88 0.27 -25.78
N LYS A 411 34.74 -0.39 -25.56
CA LYS A 411 34.34 -0.90 -24.24
C LYS A 411 33.65 -2.26 -24.34
N ASP A 412 34.00 -3.13 -23.40
CA ASP A 412 33.25 -4.37 -23.20
C ASP A 412 32.04 -4.09 -22.31
N ILE A 413 30.96 -3.62 -22.94
CA ILE A 413 29.73 -3.19 -22.23
C ILE A 413 29.13 -4.32 -21.40
N GLU A 414 29.24 -5.57 -21.86
CA GLU A 414 28.71 -6.74 -21.16
C GLU A 414 29.53 -7.07 -19.91
N ASN A 415 30.85 -7.04 -20.01
CA ASN A 415 31.73 -7.24 -18.86
C ASN A 415 31.60 -6.08 -17.86
N ASP A 416 31.52 -4.83 -18.33
CA ASP A 416 31.27 -3.66 -17.49
C ASP A 416 29.95 -3.80 -16.72
N PHE A 417 28.89 -4.26 -17.39
CA PHE A 417 27.59 -4.52 -16.76
C PHE A 417 27.65 -5.66 -15.76
N LEU A 418 28.37 -6.75 -16.06
CA LEU A 418 28.58 -7.86 -15.12
C LEU A 418 29.31 -7.39 -13.85
N ILE A 419 30.30 -6.50 -13.99
CA ILE A 419 31.01 -5.89 -12.86
C ILE A 419 30.06 -5.01 -12.04
N ASP A 420 29.22 -4.19 -12.67
CA ASP A 420 28.19 -3.39 -11.97
C ASP A 420 27.21 -4.27 -11.19
N LEU A 421 26.70 -5.34 -11.82
CA LEU A 421 25.82 -6.31 -11.16
C LEU A 421 26.49 -6.91 -9.92
N LYS A 422 27.74 -7.37 -10.04
CA LYS A 422 28.50 -7.93 -8.91
C LYS A 422 28.69 -6.92 -7.78
N ASN A 423 28.92 -5.64 -8.10
CA ASN A 423 29.02 -4.57 -7.09
C ASN A 423 27.69 -4.26 -6.39
N LYS A 424 26.56 -4.57 -7.04
CA LYS A 424 25.22 -4.41 -6.49
C LYS A 424 24.76 -5.59 -5.62
N VAL A 425 25.48 -6.72 -5.66
CA VAL A 425 25.21 -7.88 -4.80
C VAL A 425 25.70 -7.60 -3.38
N ASN A 426 24.85 -7.92 -2.42
CA ASN A 426 25.21 -8.03 -1.02
C ASN A 426 24.57 -9.31 -0.46
N ASP A 427 24.81 -9.64 0.82
CA ASP A 427 24.25 -10.82 1.52
C ASP A 427 22.72 -10.88 1.55
N ARG A 428 22.06 -9.91 0.94
CA ARG A 428 20.62 -9.71 0.95
C ARG A 428 20.05 -9.55 -0.46
N THR A 429 20.84 -9.61 -1.52
CA THR A 429 20.32 -9.39 -2.86
C THR A 429 19.75 -10.69 -3.41
N VAL A 430 18.49 -10.66 -3.87
CA VAL A 430 17.86 -11.83 -4.51
C VAL A 430 17.38 -11.46 -5.90
N PHE A 431 18.04 -12.03 -6.90
CA PHE A 431 17.56 -12.01 -8.28
C PHE A 431 16.47 -13.07 -8.45
N THR A 432 15.22 -12.62 -8.56
CA THR A 432 14.03 -13.49 -8.60
C THR A 432 13.40 -13.48 -9.98
N ASP A 433 12.52 -14.43 -10.26
CA ASP A 433 11.61 -14.37 -11.41
C ASP A 433 10.24 -13.72 -11.08
N ILE A 434 9.53 -13.27 -12.12
CA ILE A 434 8.23 -12.59 -12.03
C ILE A 434 7.14 -13.51 -11.43
N SER A 435 7.13 -14.80 -11.75
CA SER A 435 6.14 -15.74 -11.22
C SER A 435 6.33 -15.95 -9.72
N SER A 436 7.56 -16.18 -9.27
CA SER A 436 7.94 -16.28 -7.86
C SER A 436 7.55 -15.03 -7.08
N LEU A 437 7.77 -13.84 -7.67
CA LEU A 437 7.36 -12.57 -7.08
C LEU A 437 5.83 -12.45 -6.97
N ARG A 438 5.09 -12.78 -8.04
CA ARG A 438 3.61 -12.77 -8.03
C ARG A 438 3.07 -13.72 -6.98
N ASP A 439 3.56 -14.95 -6.95
CA ASP A 439 3.08 -15.99 -6.07
C ASP A 439 3.30 -15.60 -4.61
N LYS A 440 4.47 -15.01 -4.29
CA LYS A 440 4.73 -14.39 -2.98
C LYS A 440 3.67 -13.33 -2.63
N LEU A 441 3.47 -12.34 -3.49
CA LEU A 441 2.52 -11.25 -3.23
C LEU A 441 1.09 -11.81 -3.04
N MET A 442 0.74 -12.86 -3.76
CA MET A 442 -0.54 -13.56 -3.62
C MET A 442 -0.67 -14.34 -2.30
N LEU A 443 0.43 -14.90 -1.78
CA LEU A 443 0.45 -15.54 -0.45
C LEU A 443 0.23 -14.51 0.66
N GLU A 444 0.91 -13.36 0.58
CA GLU A 444 0.78 -12.25 1.53
C GLU A 444 -0.67 -11.75 1.63
N ARG A 445 -1.36 -11.61 0.49
CA ARG A 445 -2.78 -11.18 0.44
C ARG A 445 -3.75 -12.08 1.21
N LYS A 446 -3.38 -13.33 1.45
CA LYS A 446 -4.21 -14.33 2.14
C LYS A 446 -3.82 -14.52 3.61
N ILE A 447 -2.89 -13.70 4.11
CA ILE A 447 -2.57 -13.63 5.53
C ILE A 447 -3.39 -12.50 6.14
N LYS A 448 -4.18 -12.81 7.16
CA LYS A 448 -5.05 -11.85 7.85
C LYS A 448 -4.67 -11.73 9.30
N ILE A 449 -4.86 -10.54 9.86
CA ILE A 449 -4.71 -10.31 11.29
C ILE A 449 -6.06 -10.01 11.92
N ARG A 450 -6.30 -10.65 13.06
CA ARG A 450 -7.41 -10.30 13.94
C ARG A 450 -6.86 -10.04 15.33
N VAL A 451 -7.15 -8.87 15.86
CA VAL A 451 -6.81 -8.50 17.24
C VAL A 451 -8.06 -8.60 18.10
N GLN A 452 -7.92 -9.20 19.27
CA GLN A 452 -8.96 -9.30 20.29
C GLN A 452 -8.36 -8.81 21.62
N LYS A 453 -9.07 -7.92 22.31
CA LYS A 453 -8.64 -7.39 23.60
C LYS A 453 -9.68 -7.76 24.66
N ASN A 454 -9.29 -8.63 25.58
CA ASN A 454 -10.05 -9.02 26.77
C ASN A 454 -9.17 -8.73 28.01
N GLN A 455 -8.99 -9.69 28.92
CA GLN A 455 -7.99 -9.61 30.00
C GLN A 455 -6.55 -9.63 29.48
N ASN A 456 -6.35 -10.33 28.35
CA ASN A 456 -5.12 -10.37 27.57
C ASN A 456 -5.38 -9.77 26.19
N VAL A 457 -4.32 -9.39 25.50
CA VAL A 457 -4.38 -9.03 24.08
C VAL A 457 -4.01 -10.26 23.27
N GLU A 458 -4.92 -10.71 22.41
CA GLU A 458 -4.73 -11.84 21.50
C GLU A 458 -4.64 -11.35 20.07
N ILE A 459 -3.57 -11.73 19.38
CA ILE A 459 -3.39 -11.46 17.96
C ILE A 459 -3.42 -12.81 17.24
N ASN A 460 -4.47 -13.03 16.45
CA ASN A 460 -4.61 -14.20 15.60
C ASN A 460 -4.07 -13.87 14.21
N VAL A 461 -3.04 -14.59 13.80
CA VAL A 461 -2.46 -14.55 12.46
C VAL A 461 -3.06 -15.70 11.65
N ILE A 462 -3.94 -15.38 10.72
CA ILE A 462 -4.75 -16.35 9.97
C ILE A 462 -4.10 -16.58 8.60
N ASN A 463 -3.81 -17.83 8.28
CA ASN A 463 -3.34 -18.26 6.96
C ASN A 463 -4.50 -18.87 6.15
N ASP A 464 -5.11 -18.07 5.28
CA ASP A 464 -6.16 -18.55 4.36
C ASP A 464 -5.59 -19.24 3.11
N ASN A 465 -4.26 -19.37 3.00
CA ASN A 465 -3.62 -20.09 1.90
C ASN A 465 -3.86 -21.60 2.00
N LEU A 466 -3.71 -22.27 0.84
CA LEU A 466 -3.66 -23.73 0.75
C LEU A 466 -2.25 -24.28 1.05
N VAL A 467 -1.28 -23.41 1.29
CA VAL A 467 0.12 -23.76 1.57
C VAL A 467 0.55 -23.22 2.93
N GLU A 468 1.57 -23.86 3.50
CA GLU A 468 2.19 -23.43 4.76
C GLU A 468 2.95 -22.13 4.54
N ILE A 469 2.76 -21.18 5.45
CA ILE A 469 3.52 -19.93 5.50
C ILE A 469 4.67 -20.10 6.47
N LYS A 470 5.90 -19.77 6.05
CA LYS A 470 7.10 -19.81 6.89
C LYS A 470 7.69 -18.42 7.10
N ASP A 471 8.43 -18.26 8.19
CA ASP A 471 9.25 -17.08 8.50
C ASP A 471 8.46 -15.74 8.42
N LEU A 472 7.27 -15.70 9.01
CA LEU A 472 6.48 -14.48 9.09
C LEU A 472 7.02 -13.58 10.23
N ILE A 473 7.18 -12.28 9.97
CA ILE A 473 7.35 -11.28 11.03
C ILE A 473 6.01 -10.61 11.31
N LEU A 474 5.52 -10.73 12.53
CA LEU A 474 4.41 -9.93 13.01
C LEU A 474 4.95 -8.70 13.74
N PHE A 475 4.63 -7.52 13.27
CA PHE A 475 4.93 -6.27 13.97
C PHE A 475 3.74 -5.89 14.85
N VAL A 476 4.02 -5.62 16.13
CA VAL A 476 2.99 -5.35 17.14
C VAL A 476 3.36 -4.12 17.95
N LYS A 477 2.45 -3.15 18.06
CA LYS A 477 2.57 -2.05 19.05
C LYS A 477 1.65 -2.37 20.22
N ILE A 478 2.24 -2.56 21.40
CA ILE A 478 1.50 -2.86 22.62
C ILE A 478 2.29 -2.40 23.85
N ASP A 479 1.66 -1.57 24.68
CA ASP A 479 2.26 -0.94 25.87
C ASP A 479 2.14 -1.87 27.10
N ASP A 480 3.25 -2.17 27.79
CA ASP A 480 3.27 -2.90 29.07
C ASP A 480 2.71 -4.34 29.10
N PHE A 481 2.82 -5.08 27.99
CA PHE A 481 2.51 -6.52 27.99
C PHE A 481 3.74 -7.40 27.77
N ASN A 482 3.85 -8.49 28.51
CA ASN A 482 4.79 -9.57 28.19
C ASN A 482 4.14 -10.52 27.19
N ILE A 483 4.92 -10.99 26.22
CA ILE A 483 4.46 -12.04 25.31
C ILE A 483 4.38 -13.33 26.12
N VAL A 484 3.16 -13.85 26.28
CA VAL A 484 2.89 -15.13 26.92
C VAL A 484 2.44 -16.04 25.79
N THR A 485 3.40 -16.59 25.05
CA THR A 485 3.07 -17.48 23.94
C THR A 485 2.28 -18.68 24.46
N ASP A 486 1.17 -19.00 23.80
CA ASP A 486 0.60 -20.34 23.90
C ASP A 486 1.71 -21.33 23.50
N SER A 487 1.80 -22.45 24.21
CA SER A 487 2.86 -23.48 24.26
C SER A 487 3.30 -24.12 22.93
N ARG A 488 3.00 -23.52 21.78
CA ARG A 488 3.31 -23.99 20.43
C ARG A 488 4.65 -23.43 19.93
N LYS A 489 5.46 -24.31 19.33
CA LYS A 489 6.83 -24.09 18.81
C LYS A 489 6.92 -23.13 17.59
N SER A 490 5.86 -22.42 17.27
CA SER A 490 5.71 -21.56 16.10
C SER A 490 6.39 -20.21 16.30
N ILE A 491 6.39 -19.64 17.51
CA ILE A 491 7.03 -18.35 17.78
C ILE A 491 8.50 -18.58 18.17
N LEU A 492 9.42 -18.08 17.34
CA LEU A 492 10.87 -18.32 17.48
C LEU A 492 11.53 -17.34 18.45
N SER A 493 11.16 -16.06 18.34
CA SER A 493 11.75 -14.98 19.12
C SER A 493 10.93 -13.70 18.95
N TYR A 494 11.21 -12.70 19.78
CA TYR A 494 10.78 -11.34 19.55
C TYR A 494 11.90 -10.35 19.86
N THR A 495 11.85 -9.19 19.22
CA THR A 495 12.77 -8.08 19.45
C THR A 495 11.99 -6.77 19.51
N THR A 496 12.43 -5.80 20.30
CA THR A 496 11.82 -4.46 20.32
C THR A 496 12.57 -3.53 19.38
N ASP A 497 11.85 -2.91 18.44
CA ASP A 497 12.33 -1.80 17.65
C ASP A 497 12.29 -0.51 18.49
N GLN A 498 13.41 -0.14 19.08
CA GLN A 498 13.50 1.01 19.98
C GLN A 498 13.18 2.35 19.29
N ARG A 499 13.25 2.43 17.96
CA ARG A 499 12.96 3.67 17.22
C ARG A 499 11.46 3.93 17.07
N ASN A 500 10.68 2.87 16.95
CA ASN A 500 9.24 2.94 16.65
C ASN A 500 8.35 2.43 17.80
N GLY A 501 8.95 1.95 18.90
CA GLY A 501 8.22 1.35 20.03
C GLY A 501 7.52 0.03 19.69
N MET A 502 7.89 -0.62 18.58
CA MET A 502 7.22 -1.81 18.05
C MET A 502 7.91 -3.09 18.51
N LYS A 503 7.15 -4.14 18.83
CA LYS A 503 7.67 -5.51 18.99
C LYS A 503 7.62 -6.22 17.65
N LYS A 504 8.75 -6.79 17.21
CA LYS A 504 8.84 -7.68 16.04
C LYS A 504 8.81 -9.11 16.54
N ILE A 505 7.85 -9.90 16.11
CA ILE A 505 7.62 -11.28 16.55
C ILE A 505 7.84 -12.20 15.37
N PHE A 506 8.73 -13.18 15.55
CA PHE A 506 9.08 -14.12 14.50
C PHE A 506 8.25 -15.38 14.62
N ILE A 507 7.40 -15.64 13.63
CA ILE A 507 6.55 -16.82 13.53
C ILE A 507 7.16 -17.74 12.47
N ASN A 508 7.73 -18.85 12.93
CA ASN A 508 8.39 -19.88 12.12
C ASN A 508 7.49 -20.43 11.02
N LYS A 509 6.26 -20.80 11.40
CA LYS A 509 5.33 -21.44 10.48
C LYS A 509 3.87 -21.27 10.90
N ILE A 510 3.00 -21.22 9.91
CA ILE A 510 1.54 -21.21 10.04
C ILE A 510 0.98 -22.20 9.01
N PHE A 511 0.29 -23.24 9.47
CA PHE A 511 -0.24 -24.29 8.59
C PHE A 511 -1.31 -23.76 7.62
N PRO A 512 -1.55 -24.45 6.49
CA PRO A 512 -2.66 -24.10 5.58
C PRO A 512 -4.00 -24.03 6.31
N ARG A 513 -4.85 -23.06 5.94
CA ARG A 513 -6.23 -22.91 6.47
C ARG A 513 -6.29 -22.91 8.01
N SER A 514 -5.31 -22.29 8.66
CA SER A 514 -5.16 -22.29 10.12
C SER A 514 -4.87 -20.90 10.66
N GLU A 515 -4.90 -20.76 11.99
CA GLU A 515 -4.50 -19.54 12.68
C GLU A 515 -3.44 -19.81 13.74
N GLU A 516 -2.48 -18.90 13.83
CA GLU A 516 -1.47 -18.87 14.87
C GLU A 516 -1.80 -17.76 15.87
N LYS A 517 -1.76 -18.08 17.17
CA LYS A 517 -2.17 -17.15 18.22
C LYS A 517 -0.97 -16.59 18.94
N VAL A 518 -0.87 -15.27 18.99
CA VAL A 518 0.14 -14.55 19.79
C VAL A 518 -0.60 -13.85 20.93
N ILE A 519 -0.34 -14.29 22.17
CA ILE A 519 -1.02 -13.77 23.36
C ILE A 519 -0.05 -12.88 24.13
N PHE A 520 -0.57 -11.76 24.59
CA PHE A 520 0.14 -10.77 25.40
C PHE A 520 -0.62 -10.62 26.70
N ASN A 521 0.06 -10.78 27.83
CA ASN A 521 -0.52 -10.58 29.16
C ASN A 521 0.02 -9.29 29.77
N SER A 522 -0.87 -8.54 30.41
CA SER A 522 -0.44 -7.42 31.24
C SER A 522 0.34 -8.03 32.40
N GLY A 523 1.59 -7.60 32.58
CA GLY A 523 2.41 -8.10 33.67
C GLY A 523 1.86 -7.61 35.00
N ARG A 524 0.92 -8.36 35.59
CA ARG A 524 0.59 -8.33 37.01
C ARG A 524 0.86 -9.68 37.62
#